data_AF-A0AA35TN35-F1
#
_entry.id   AF-A0AA35TN35-F1
#
_cell.length_a   1.000
_cell.length_b   1.000
_cell.length_c   1.000
_cell.angle_alpha   90.00
_cell.angle_beta   90.00
_cell.angle_gamma   90.00
#
_symmetry.space_group_name_H-M   'P 1'
#
loop_
_entity.id
_entity.type
_entity.pdbx_description
1 polymer ?
#
loop_
_entity_poly.entity_id
_entity_poly.type
_entity_poly.pdbx_seq_one_letter_code
_entity_poly.pdbx_strand_id
1 'polypeptide(L)'
;RYVKKPSKQAQKLQNIRLAFSHLQSNGVSLLGIDPNDIEQGDLDQVLALLWAIICHYHLRQGDNDGERPLLEWLRSAVQDPEIPDLASSWNNGVNLSALVDYCQPGLIPDHASLD
;
A
#
# COMPACT_ATOMS: atom_id res chain seq x y z
N ARG A 1 13.07 -6.19 24.19
CA ARG A 1 14.40 -6.78 23.86
C ARG A 1 14.19 -7.80 22.75
N TYR A 2 14.86 -7.66 21.61
CA TYR A 2 14.75 -8.61 20.48
C TYR A 2 15.99 -9.53 20.40
N VAL A 3 15.84 -10.68 19.76
CA VAL A 3 16.92 -11.65 19.53
C VAL A 3 17.56 -11.38 18.17
N LYS A 4 18.86 -11.02 18.13
CA LYS A 4 19.57 -10.67 16.88
C LYS A 4 19.71 -11.83 15.89
N LYS A 5 19.79 -13.07 16.38
CA LYS A 5 19.92 -14.29 15.58
C LYS A 5 18.95 -15.35 16.10
N PRO A 6 17.64 -15.23 15.80
CA PRO A 6 16.63 -16.17 16.28
C PRO A 6 16.75 -17.49 15.51
N SER A 7 17.05 -18.59 16.20
CA SER A 7 17.09 -19.93 15.60
C SER A 7 15.86 -20.76 15.93
N LYS A 8 15.28 -20.54 17.12
CA LYS A 8 14.08 -21.23 17.57
C LYS A 8 12.82 -20.46 17.16
N GLN A 9 11.75 -21.17 16.82
CA GLN A 9 10.43 -20.61 16.52
C GLN A 9 9.97 -19.58 17.58
N ALA A 10 10.07 -19.93 18.86
CA ALA A 10 9.70 -19.01 19.95
C ALA A 10 10.47 -17.68 19.93
N GLN A 11 11.75 -17.69 19.50
CA GLN A 11 12.55 -16.46 19.39
C GLN A 11 12.12 -15.61 18.18
N LYS A 12 11.78 -16.25 17.06
CA LYS A 12 11.24 -15.55 15.88
C LYS A 12 9.89 -14.91 16.20
N LEU A 13 8.98 -15.68 16.81
CA LEU A 13 7.66 -15.21 17.22
C LEU A 13 7.76 -14.06 18.24
N GLN A 14 8.71 -14.12 19.17
CA GLN A 14 8.99 -13.02 20.09
C GLN A 14 9.38 -11.74 19.35
N ASN A 15 10.24 -11.84 18.34
CA ASN A 15 10.63 -10.68 17.53
C ASN A 15 9.46 -10.13 16.71
N ILE A 16 8.66 -11.00 16.10
CA ILE A 16 7.48 -10.60 15.32
C ILE A 16 6.47 -9.88 16.21
N ARG A 17 6.15 -10.44 17.39
CA ARG A 17 5.25 -9.78 18.35
C ARG A 17 5.76 -8.42 18.79
N LEU A 18 7.06 -8.27 19.01
CA LEU A 18 7.65 -6.97 19.34
C LEU A 18 7.48 -5.96 18.20
N ALA A 19 7.68 -6.38 16.95
CA ALA A 19 7.45 -5.53 15.78
C ALA A 19 5.97 -5.14 15.66
N PHE A 20 5.05 -6.09 15.85
CA PHE A 20 3.61 -5.85 15.83
C PHE A 20 3.18 -4.84 16.90
N SER A 21 3.66 -5.00 18.13
CA SER A 21 3.38 -4.02 19.20
C SER A 21 3.89 -2.62 18.84
N HIS A 22 5.05 -2.52 18.18
CA HIS A 22 5.55 -1.23 17.72
C HIS A 22 4.69 -0.64 16.61
N LEU A 23 4.29 -1.44 15.61
CA LEU A 23 3.40 -1.01 14.52
C LEU A 23 2.05 -0.53 15.07
N GLN A 24 1.44 -1.29 15.97
CA GLN A 24 0.18 -0.91 16.64
C GLN A 24 0.35 0.39 17.46
N SER A 25 1.47 0.57 18.17
CA SER A 25 1.73 1.80 18.91
C SER A 25 1.89 3.04 18.02
N ASN A 26 2.27 2.85 16.74
CA ASN A 26 2.31 3.91 15.74
C ASN A 26 0.96 4.09 15.01
N GLY A 27 -0.07 3.30 15.33
CA GLY A 27 -1.40 3.42 14.74
C GLY A 27 -1.62 2.59 13.47
N VAL A 28 -0.76 1.62 13.17
CA VAL A 28 -0.98 0.67 12.07
C VAL A 28 -2.06 -0.34 12.48
N SER A 29 -3.13 -0.45 11.70
CA SER A 29 -4.17 -1.47 11.89
C SER A 29 -3.68 -2.83 11.40
N LEU A 30 -3.59 -3.81 12.31
CA LEU A 30 -3.18 -5.19 12.03
C LEU A 30 -4.35 -6.17 12.24
N LEU A 31 -5.59 -5.71 12.06
CA LEU A 31 -6.80 -6.53 12.20
C LEU A 31 -6.75 -7.72 11.23
N GLY A 32 -6.93 -8.93 11.77
CA GLY A 32 -6.91 -10.16 10.98
C GLY A 32 -5.50 -10.69 10.64
N ILE A 33 -4.44 -10.08 11.17
CA ILE A 33 -3.06 -10.53 10.96
C ILE A 33 -2.52 -11.23 12.21
N ASP A 34 -2.17 -12.52 12.11
CA ASP A 34 -1.62 -13.29 13.24
C ASP A 34 -0.08 -13.40 13.17
N PRO A 35 0.66 -13.03 14.23
CA PRO A 35 2.11 -13.23 14.31
C PRO A 35 2.62 -14.65 14.04
N ASN A 36 1.80 -15.68 14.31
CA ASN A 36 2.15 -17.07 14.06
C ASN A 36 2.14 -17.39 12.56
N ASP A 37 1.19 -16.85 11.80
CA ASP A 37 1.11 -17.06 10.36
C ASP A 37 2.28 -16.36 9.65
N ILE A 38 2.68 -15.18 10.14
CA ILE A 38 3.92 -14.51 9.71
C ILE A 38 5.17 -15.35 10.01
N GLU A 39 5.22 -16.01 11.17
CA GLU A 39 6.37 -16.85 11.54
C GLU A 39 6.48 -18.08 10.64
N GLN A 40 5.35 -18.66 10.26
CA GLN A 40 5.25 -19.80 9.35
C GLN A 40 5.51 -19.40 7.89
N GLY A 41 5.44 -18.11 7.57
CA GLY A 41 5.66 -17.59 6.22
C GLY A 41 4.43 -17.71 5.33
N ASP A 42 3.23 -17.62 5.91
CA ASP A 42 1.99 -17.52 5.16
C ASP A 42 2.02 -16.27 4.26
N LEU A 43 1.92 -16.48 2.95
CA LEU A 43 2.13 -15.42 1.96
C LEU A 43 1.03 -14.35 2.04
N ASP A 44 -0.21 -14.76 2.23
CA ASP A 44 -1.36 -13.85 2.27
C ASP A 44 -1.26 -12.92 3.48
N GLN A 45 -0.87 -13.47 4.63
CA GLN A 45 -0.64 -12.72 5.87
C GLN A 45 0.56 -11.77 5.76
N VAL A 46 1.64 -12.19 5.10
CA VAL A 46 2.80 -11.33 4.84
C VAL A 46 2.43 -10.17 3.90
N LEU A 47 1.65 -10.43 2.85
CA LEU A 47 1.16 -9.39 1.94
C LEU A 47 0.20 -8.44 2.62
N ALA A 48 -0.72 -8.94 3.46
CA ALA A 48 -1.61 -8.12 4.27
C ALA A 48 -0.84 -7.20 5.23
N LEU A 49 0.23 -7.71 5.85
CA LEU A 49 1.10 -6.91 6.70
C LEU A 49 1.81 -5.79 5.92
N LEU A 50 2.37 -6.11 4.75
CA LEU A 50 3.01 -5.11 3.89
C LEU A 50 2.02 -4.04 3.42
N TRP A 51 0.81 -4.46 3.02
CA TRP A 51 -0.25 -3.55 2.62
C TRP A 51 -0.64 -2.58 3.75
N ALA A 52 -0.86 -3.09 4.96
CA ALA A 52 -1.17 -2.25 6.13
C ALA A 52 -0.08 -1.19 6.40
N ILE A 53 1.20 -1.57 6.25
CA ILE A 53 2.33 -0.65 6.39
C ILE A 53 2.33 0.41 5.29
N ILE A 54 2.13 0.02 4.03
CA ILE A 54 2.10 0.95 2.89
C ILE A 54 0.96 1.97 3.08
N CYS A 55 -0.24 1.50 3.38
CA CYS A 55 -1.41 2.36 3.61
C CYS A 55 -1.18 3.37 4.74
N HIS A 56 -0.64 2.91 5.86
CA HIS A 56 -0.41 3.77 7.01
C HIS A 56 0.63 4.87 6.74
N TYR A 57 1.79 4.51 6.18
CA TYR A 57 2.90 5.46 6.05
C TYR A 57 2.86 6.30 4.78
N HIS A 58 2.37 5.76 3.66
CA HIS A 58 2.37 6.47 2.37
C HIS A 58 1.03 7.12 2.06
N LEU A 59 -0.08 6.48 2.45
CA LEU A 59 -1.42 7.01 2.20
C LEU A 59 -1.98 7.78 3.41
N ARG A 60 -1.26 7.77 4.56
CA ARG A 60 -1.67 8.38 5.84
C ARG A 60 -3.04 7.90 6.33
N GLN A 61 -3.43 6.68 5.95
CA GLN A 61 -4.71 6.11 6.36
C GLN A 61 -4.52 5.07 7.45
N GLY A 62 -5.30 5.20 8.53
CA GLY A 62 -5.30 4.26 9.65
C GLY A 62 -6.15 3.01 9.41
N ASP A 63 -6.85 2.93 8.28
CA ASP A 63 -7.78 1.85 7.98
C ASP A 63 -7.55 1.27 6.57
N ASN A 64 -8.08 0.07 6.32
CA ASN A 64 -7.87 -0.71 5.09
C ASN A 64 -8.48 -0.10 3.82
N ASP A 65 -8.99 1.12 3.89
CA ASP A 65 -9.66 1.82 2.79
C ASP A 65 -8.72 2.75 2.02
N GLY A 66 -7.42 2.45 1.99
CA GLY A 66 -6.39 3.28 1.34
C GLY A 66 -6.63 3.50 -0.17
N GLU A 67 -7.37 2.60 -0.81
CA GLU A 67 -7.70 2.67 -2.23
C GLU A 67 -8.62 3.85 -2.56
N ARG A 68 -9.69 4.07 -1.79
CA ARG A 68 -10.69 5.12 -2.11
C ARG A 68 -10.08 6.54 -2.14
N PRO A 69 -9.36 7.01 -1.10
CA PRO A 69 -8.74 8.33 -1.11
C PRO A 69 -7.67 8.49 -2.18
N LEU A 70 -6.90 7.44 -2.47
CA LEU A 70 -5.91 7.47 -3.54
C LEU A 70 -6.59 7.64 -4.90
N LEU A 71 -7.68 6.92 -5.13
CA LEU A 71 -8.45 6.97 -6.36
C LEU A 71 -9.14 8.33 -6.54
N GLU A 72 -9.68 8.91 -5.46
CA GLU A 72 -10.19 10.30 -5.47
C GLU A 72 -9.11 11.32 -5.81
N TRP A 73 -7.91 11.18 -5.23
CA TRP A 73 -6.78 12.04 -5.57
C TRP A 73 -6.37 11.89 -7.03
N LEU A 74 -6.30 10.67 -7.55
CA LEU A 74 -5.93 10.39 -8.94
C LEU A 74 -6.94 10.97 -9.93
N ARG A 75 -8.25 10.82 -9.67
CA ARG A 75 -9.31 11.46 -10.46
C ARG A 75 -9.14 12.97 -10.51
N SER A 76 -8.78 13.59 -9.39
CA SER A 76 -8.51 15.03 -9.34
C SER A 76 -7.24 15.43 -10.09
N ALA A 77 -6.18 14.61 -10.05
CA ALA A 77 -4.89 14.89 -10.69
C ALA A 77 -4.98 14.76 -12.22
N VAL A 78 -5.60 13.68 -12.69
CA VAL A 78 -5.80 13.38 -14.11
C VAL A 78 -6.98 14.17 -14.71
N GLN A 79 -7.82 14.79 -13.87
CA GLN A 79 -9.05 15.49 -14.26
C GLN A 79 -10.08 14.59 -14.97
N ASP A 80 -10.01 13.29 -14.72
CA ASP A 80 -10.98 12.31 -15.19
C ASP A 80 -11.78 11.76 -14.00
N PRO A 81 -13.05 12.17 -13.82
CA PRO A 81 -13.89 11.70 -12.73
C PRO A 81 -14.36 10.24 -12.93
N GLU A 82 -14.22 9.66 -14.12
CA GLU A 82 -14.78 8.36 -14.45
C GLU A 82 -13.83 7.19 -14.18
N ILE A 83 -12.54 7.41 -13.87
CA ILE A 83 -11.55 6.35 -13.55
C ILE A 83 -12.15 5.42 -12.48
N PRO A 84 -12.54 4.16 -12.79
CA PRO A 84 -13.25 3.31 -11.86
C PRO A 84 -12.35 2.58 -10.85
N ASP A 85 -11.08 2.37 -11.19
CA ASP A 85 -10.17 1.49 -10.44
C ASP A 85 -8.69 1.92 -10.49
N LEU A 86 -7.86 1.26 -9.67
CA LEU A 86 -6.38 1.35 -9.72
C LEU A 86 -5.75 0.23 -10.57
N ALA A 87 -6.54 -0.42 -11.42
CA ALA A 87 -6.12 -1.60 -12.16
C ALA A 87 -6.36 -1.43 -13.67
N SER A 88 -7.52 -1.84 -14.17
CA SER A 88 -7.79 -1.91 -15.60
C SER A 88 -7.73 -0.55 -16.32
N SER A 89 -8.08 0.52 -15.60
CA SER A 89 -8.12 1.90 -16.08
C SER A 89 -6.74 2.45 -16.48
N TRP A 90 -5.65 1.78 -16.05
CA TRP A 90 -4.28 2.25 -16.26
C TRP A 90 -3.57 1.48 -17.39
N ASN A 91 -4.21 0.45 -17.94
CA ASN A 91 -3.59 -0.48 -18.88
C ASN A 91 -3.36 0.09 -20.29
N ASN A 92 -4.18 1.04 -20.76
CA ASN A 92 -3.97 1.72 -22.04
C ASN A 92 -2.88 2.80 -21.97
N GLY A 93 -2.41 3.14 -20.77
CA GLY A 93 -1.35 4.14 -20.55
C GLY A 93 -1.80 5.60 -20.67
N VAL A 94 -3.06 5.88 -21.04
CA VAL A 94 -3.57 7.25 -21.20
C VAL A 94 -3.64 7.96 -19.83
N ASN A 95 -4.25 7.32 -18.84
CA ASN A 95 -4.32 7.84 -17.47
C ASN A 95 -2.94 8.02 -16.82
N LEU A 96 -2.00 7.12 -17.12
CA LEU A 96 -0.63 7.26 -16.65
C LEU A 96 0.07 8.45 -17.32
N SER A 97 -0.14 8.65 -18.62
CA SER A 97 0.44 9.77 -19.37
C SER A 97 -0.10 11.12 -18.89
N ALA A 98 -1.40 11.19 -18.62
CA ALA A 98 -2.04 12.36 -18.01
C ALA A 98 -1.49 12.66 -16.62
N LEU A 99 -1.26 11.64 -15.79
CA LEU A 99 -0.65 11.80 -14.47
C LEU A 99 0.80 12.32 -14.55
N VAL A 100 1.58 11.86 -15.55
CA VAL A 100 2.95 12.35 -15.79
C VAL A 100 2.93 13.82 -16.19
N ASP A 101 2.03 14.22 -17.09
CA ASP A 101 1.90 15.62 -17.50
C ASP A 101 1.37 16.50 -16.37
N TYR A 102 0.49 16.00 -15.50
CA TYR A 102 0.09 16.68 -14.26
C TYR A 102 1.30 16.90 -13.32
N CYS A 103 2.14 15.89 -13.13
CA CYS A 103 3.33 15.99 -12.27
C CYS A 103 4.37 16.99 -12.80
N GLN A 104 4.55 17.03 -14.12
CA GLN A 104 5.43 17.97 -14.80
C GLN A 104 4.80 18.41 -16.14
N PRO A 105 4.12 19.57 -16.13
CA PRO A 105 3.42 20.07 -17.31
C PRO A 105 4.32 20.22 -18.53
N GLY A 106 3.89 19.68 -19.67
CA GLY A 106 4.58 19.76 -20.96
C GLY A 106 5.44 18.56 -21.31
N LEU A 107 5.43 17.49 -20.51
CA LEU A 107 6.08 16.22 -20.86
C LEU A 107 5.26 15.44 -21.90
N ILE A 108 3.94 15.38 -21.73
CA ILE A 108 3.02 14.67 -22.63
C ILE A 108 1.73 15.49 -22.78
N PRO A 109 1.78 16.66 -23.43
CA PRO A 109 0.63 17.57 -23.52
C PRO A 109 -0.53 16.98 -24.35
N ASP A 110 -0.24 16.10 -25.31
CA ASP A 110 -1.23 15.48 -26.21
C ASP A 110 -1.65 14.07 -25.75
N HIS A 111 -1.54 13.76 -24.45
CA HIS A 111 -1.87 12.44 -23.91
C HIS A 111 -3.31 11.98 -24.23
N ALA A 112 -4.26 12.92 -24.37
CA ALA A 112 -5.65 12.63 -24.76
C ALA A 112 -5.81 12.12 -26.20
N SER A 113 -4.79 12.29 -27.06
CA SER A 113 -4.78 11.76 -28.43
C SER A 113 -4.23 10.33 -28.55
N LEU A 114 -3.84 9.72 -27.42
CA LEU A 114 -3.33 8.35 -27.36
C LEU A 114 -4.44 7.28 -27.29
N ASP A 115 -5.70 7.68 -27.12
CA ASP A 115 -6.89 6.80 -27.13
C ASP A 115 -7.38 6.47 -28.56
#